data_AF-A0A1V2Z952-F1
#
_entry.id   AF-A0A1V2Z952-F1
#
_cell.length_a   1.000
_cell.length_b   1.000
_cell.length_c   1.000
_cell.angle_alpha   90.00
_cell.angle_beta   90.00
_cell.angle_gamma   90.00
#
_symmetry.space_group_name_H-M   'P 1'
#
loop_
_entity.id
_entity.type
_entity.pdbx_description
1 polymer ?
#
loop_
_entity_poly.entity_id
_entity_poly.type
_entity_poly.pdbx_seq_one_letter_code
_entity_poly.pdbx_strand_id
1 'polypeptide(L)'
;MTGEHTIQERAAARRHLVDVELEGWAMDCCGEPFAVGDRVTWTLIALGPRIPGLRARFLKEHHEPARPSRPVAGVVRGLVGRTVLGERLAIGEGVLVPDRSRRRVQRLDGWDGTRGGVDLTAVLEVDDRTDLPGYEAPREAVRESPPPPPAEVIAALHERLVRLHHDHGPRLRIRSLDGGRKASLLPEAEGARPVHWSVGPTSLSVNLGDRRFLLPADADGVAEVDRILEAVVRGDIAQGGLTPPLARSNVPSSPW
;
A
#
# COMPACT_ATOMS: atom_id res chain seq x y z
N MET A 1 -62.01 34.32 -2.89
CA MET A 1 -61.29 33.79 -1.71
C MET A 1 -60.80 32.41 -2.08
N THR A 2 -59.60 32.38 -2.63
CA THR A 2 -58.83 31.21 -3.06
C THR A 2 -58.11 30.63 -1.85
N GLY A 3 -58.45 29.40 -1.47
CA GLY A 3 -57.75 28.66 -0.43
C GLY A 3 -56.82 27.62 -1.04
N GLU A 4 -55.60 28.03 -1.39
CA GLU A 4 -54.47 27.13 -1.61
C GLU A 4 -53.86 26.79 -0.25
N HIS A 5 -54.35 25.72 0.37
CA HIS A 5 -53.65 25.09 1.50
C HIS A 5 -52.70 24.03 0.96
N THR A 6 -51.49 24.50 0.64
CA THR A 6 -50.19 23.87 0.82
C THR A 6 -50.20 22.34 0.97
N ILE A 7 -50.11 21.64 -0.16
CA ILE A 7 -49.49 20.31 -0.19
C ILE A 7 -47.99 20.55 0.03
N GLN A 8 -47.54 20.46 1.27
CA GLN A 8 -46.13 20.27 1.60
C GLN A 8 -45.73 18.87 1.13
N GLU A 9 -45.52 18.74 -0.18
CA GLU A 9 -44.67 17.69 -0.73
C GLU A 9 -43.32 17.86 -0.03
N ARG A 10 -43.03 16.95 0.91
CA ARG A 10 -41.66 16.54 1.17
C ARG A 10 -41.09 16.11 -0.17
N ALA A 11 -40.50 17.04 -0.91
CA ALA A 11 -39.66 16.72 -2.04
C ALA A 11 -38.61 15.76 -1.48
N ALA A 12 -38.82 14.46 -1.71
CA ALA A 12 -37.84 13.46 -1.40
C ALA A 12 -36.59 13.90 -2.13
N ALA A 13 -35.59 14.39 -1.38
CA ALA A 13 -34.31 14.73 -1.96
C ALA A 13 -33.89 13.50 -2.75
N ARG A 14 -33.80 13.66 -4.07
CA ARG A 14 -33.31 12.60 -4.92
C ARG A 14 -31.91 12.26 -4.38
N ARG A 15 -31.62 10.98 -4.30
CA ARG A 15 -30.37 10.46 -3.77
C ARG A 15 -29.66 9.76 -4.91
N HIS A 16 -28.37 9.95 -4.99
CA HIS A 16 -27.55 9.27 -5.98
C HIS A 16 -26.44 8.48 -5.31
N LEU A 17 -26.01 7.43 -6.01
CA LEU A 17 -24.99 6.50 -5.56
C LEU A 17 -23.66 6.86 -6.24
N VAL A 18 -22.62 6.99 -5.43
CA VAL A 18 -21.25 7.18 -5.90
C VAL A 18 -20.37 6.04 -5.40
N ASP A 19 -19.34 5.71 -6.16
CA ASP A 19 -18.34 4.72 -5.75
C ASP A 19 -17.18 5.46 -5.06
N VAL A 20 -16.80 5.03 -3.86
CA VAL A 20 -15.70 5.61 -3.08
C VAL A 20 -14.63 4.55 -2.86
N GLU A 21 -13.44 4.79 -3.39
CA GLU A 21 -12.24 3.98 -3.18
C GLU A 21 -11.61 4.33 -1.83
N LEU A 22 -11.32 3.30 -1.04
CA LEU A 22 -10.62 3.41 0.24
C LEU A 22 -9.33 2.59 0.12
N GLU A 23 -8.18 3.26 0.22
CA GLU A 23 -6.88 2.59 0.08
C GLU A 23 -6.58 1.75 1.32
N GLY A 24 -6.17 0.49 1.10
CA GLY A 24 -5.95 -0.44 2.20
C GLY A 24 -4.91 0.03 3.22
N TRP A 25 -3.85 0.71 2.78
CA TRP A 25 -2.83 1.24 3.69
C TRP A 25 -3.35 2.39 4.57
N ALA A 26 -4.19 3.27 4.01
CA ALA A 26 -4.77 4.40 4.76
C ALA A 26 -5.79 3.89 5.77
N MET A 27 -6.54 2.85 5.40
CA MET A 27 -7.45 2.15 6.31
C MET A 27 -6.70 1.45 7.44
N ASP A 28 -5.57 0.79 7.17
CA ASP A 28 -4.74 0.15 8.21
C ASP A 28 -4.10 1.17 9.16
N CYS A 29 -3.71 2.35 8.66
CA CYS A 29 -3.02 3.36 9.45
C CYS A 29 -3.98 4.10 10.40
N CYS A 30 -5.08 4.62 9.85
CA CYS A 30 -5.97 5.54 10.55
C CYS A 30 -7.46 5.34 10.17
N GLY A 31 -7.81 4.18 9.59
CA GLY A 31 -9.19 3.90 9.20
C GLY A 31 -10.11 3.79 10.41
N GLU A 32 -11.27 4.44 10.32
CA GLU A 32 -12.35 4.28 11.30
C GLU A 32 -13.26 3.11 10.86
N PRO A 33 -13.68 2.23 11.80
CA PRO A 33 -14.66 1.19 11.51
C PRO A 33 -15.98 1.76 10.97
N PHE A 34 -16.60 1.04 10.03
CA PHE A 34 -17.92 1.36 9.51
C PHE A 34 -18.62 0.11 8.93
N ALA A 35 -19.94 0.16 8.86
CA ALA A 35 -20.80 -0.87 8.31
C ALA A 35 -21.67 -0.34 7.16
N VAL A 36 -22.20 -1.27 6.37
CA VAL A 36 -23.29 -0.98 5.45
C VAL A 36 -24.51 -0.54 6.26
N GLY A 37 -25.07 0.62 5.91
CA GLY A 37 -26.14 1.30 6.64
C GLY A 37 -25.66 2.49 7.46
N ASP A 38 -24.35 2.57 7.76
CA ASP A 38 -23.82 3.68 8.56
C ASP A 38 -23.83 4.98 7.79
N ARG A 39 -24.06 6.07 8.54
CA ARG A 39 -23.82 7.43 8.06
C ARG A 39 -22.36 7.78 8.34
N VAL A 40 -21.64 8.15 7.28
CA VAL A 40 -20.23 8.52 7.33
C VAL A 40 -20.02 9.91 6.75
N THR A 41 -18.93 10.57 7.16
CA THR A 41 -18.44 11.80 6.52
C THR A 41 -17.00 11.57 6.10
N TRP A 42 -16.73 11.62 4.80
CA TRP A 42 -15.40 11.38 4.24
C TRP A 42 -14.92 12.56 3.42
N THR A 43 -13.64 12.88 3.53
CA THR A 43 -13.00 13.83 2.60
C THR A 43 -12.77 13.12 1.27
N LEU A 44 -13.47 13.56 0.24
CA LEU A 44 -13.44 12.93 -1.07
C LEU A 44 -12.63 13.76 -2.07
N ILE A 45 -11.90 13.07 -2.94
CA ILE A 45 -11.29 13.61 -4.15
C ILE A 45 -11.95 12.93 -5.36
N ALA A 46 -12.35 13.69 -6.37
CA ALA A 46 -12.90 13.12 -7.59
C ALA A 46 -11.84 12.35 -8.39
N LEU A 47 -12.17 11.14 -8.80
CA LEU A 47 -11.37 10.33 -9.70
C LEU A 47 -11.86 10.51 -11.14
N GLY A 48 -10.96 10.30 -12.10
CA GLY A 48 -11.31 10.40 -13.51
C GLY A 48 -12.46 9.46 -13.87
N PRO A 49 -13.38 9.89 -14.74
CA PRO A 49 -14.48 9.04 -15.17
C PRO A 49 -13.91 7.77 -15.82
N ARG A 50 -14.49 6.60 -15.48
CA ARG A 50 -14.38 5.43 -16.36
C ARG A 50 -15.34 5.64 -17.55
N ILE A 51 -15.30 4.70 -18.49
CA ILE A 51 -16.19 4.57 -19.65
C ILE A 51 -17.55 5.27 -19.39
N PRO A 52 -18.05 6.12 -20.32
CA PRO A 52 -19.31 6.85 -20.14
C PRO A 52 -20.47 5.95 -19.67
N GLY A 53 -21.28 6.43 -18.72
CA GLY A 53 -22.45 5.71 -18.18
C GLY A 53 -22.23 4.94 -16.87
N LEU A 54 -21.00 4.94 -16.33
CA LEU A 54 -20.70 4.40 -14.99
C LEU A 54 -20.90 5.46 -13.90
N ARG A 55 -21.08 5.00 -12.65
CA ARG A 55 -21.21 5.88 -11.47
C ARG A 55 -19.96 6.74 -11.29
N ALA A 56 -20.15 7.93 -10.74
CA ALA A 56 -19.05 8.81 -10.35
C ALA A 56 -18.17 8.12 -9.30
N ARG A 57 -16.84 8.32 -9.41
CA ARG A 57 -15.84 7.69 -8.54
C ARG A 57 -15.09 8.74 -7.75
N PHE A 58 -14.84 8.42 -6.49
CA PHE A 58 -14.10 9.25 -5.56
C PHE A 58 -13.07 8.41 -4.83
N LEU A 59 -12.03 9.05 -4.33
CA LEU A 59 -11.07 8.50 -3.39
C LEU A 59 -11.32 9.14 -2.04
N LYS A 60 -11.42 8.34 -0.96
CA LYS A 60 -11.33 8.86 0.40
C LYS A 60 -9.87 9.25 0.65
N GLU A 61 -9.64 10.53 0.86
CA GLU A 61 -8.36 11.06 1.31
C GLU A 61 -8.34 11.15 2.84
N HIS A 62 -7.20 10.83 3.43
CA HIS A 62 -6.99 10.87 4.88
C HIS A 62 -5.85 11.80 5.31
N HIS A 63 -5.08 12.32 4.35
CA HIS A 63 -3.97 13.24 4.56
C HIS A 63 -4.24 14.61 3.92
N GLU A 64 -3.20 15.44 3.85
CA GLU A 64 -3.27 16.73 3.16
C GLU A 64 -3.57 16.52 1.67
N PRO A 65 -4.74 16.95 1.18
CA PRO A 65 -5.21 16.63 -0.15
C PRO A 65 -4.40 17.40 -1.18
N ALA A 66 -3.71 16.68 -2.08
CA ALA A 66 -2.96 17.27 -3.19
C ALA A 66 -3.86 17.78 -4.36
N ARG A 67 -5.19 17.66 -4.21
CA ARG A 67 -6.21 17.98 -5.22
C ARG A 67 -7.43 18.59 -4.53
N PRO A 68 -8.34 19.26 -5.25
CA PRO A 68 -9.60 19.69 -4.68
C PRO A 68 -10.30 18.53 -3.99
N SER A 69 -10.56 18.72 -2.70
CA SER A 69 -11.24 17.74 -1.87
C SER A 69 -12.32 18.41 -1.06
N ARG A 70 -13.35 17.64 -0.68
CA ARG A 70 -14.47 18.14 0.11
C ARG A 70 -14.94 17.09 1.10
N PRO A 71 -15.33 17.46 2.32
CA PRO A 71 -16.03 16.56 3.22
C PRO A 71 -17.44 16.29 2.65
N VAL A 72 -17.77 15.01 2.50
CA VAL A 72 -19.04 14.54 1.95
C VAL A 72 -19.66 13.57 2.94
N ALA A 73 -20.87 13.91 3.40
CA ALA A 73 -21.65 13.04 4.26
C ALA A 73 -22.61 12.16 3.44
N GLY A 74 -22.70 10.88 3.77
CA GLY A 74 -23.57 9.95 3.07
C GLY A 74 -23.85 8.68 3.88
N VAL A 75 -24.66 7.79 3.31
CA VAL A 75 -24.97 6.48 3.89
C VAL A 75 -24.28 5.40 3.07
N VAL A 76 -23.54 4.51 3.73
CA VAL A 76 -22.90 3.37 3.05
C VAL A 76 -23.98 2.38 2.63
N ARG A 77 -24.12 2.11 1.33
CA ARG A 77 -25.12 1.17 0.77
C ARG A 77 -24.55 -0.15 0.31
N GLY A 78 -23.24 -0.21 0.15
CA GLY A 78 -22.56 -1.43 -0.20
C GLY A 78 -21.07 -1.29 0.04
N LEU A 79 -20.42 -2.40 0.27
CA LEU A 79 -18.98 -2.46 0.43
C LEU A 79 -18.47 -3.69 -0.30
N VAL A 80 -17.48 -3.49 -1.16
CA VAL A 80 -16.75 -4.56 -1.83
C VAL A 80 -15.30 -4.44 -1.40
N GLY A 81 -14.72 -5.54 -0.93
CA GLY A 81 -13.32 -5.61 -0.57
C GLY A 81 -12.55 -6.61 -1.42
N ARG A 82 -11.28 -6.32 -1.68
CA ARG A 82 -10.30 -7.29 -2.18
C ARG A 82 -9.60 -7.94 -0.98
N THR A 83 -10.20 -9.00 -0.46
CA THR A 83 -9.65 -9.73 0.70
C THR A 83 -8.51 -10.64 0.28
N VAL A 84 -7.43 -10.63 1.06
CA VAL A 84 -6.31 -11.56 0.90
C VAL A 84 -6.74 -12.91 1.45
N LEU A 85 -6.66 -13.95 0.63
CA LEU A 85 -7.06 -15.30 1.00
C LEU A 85 -5.84 -16.13 1.41
N GLY A 86 -5.75 -16.40 2.70
CA GLY A 86 -4.74 -17.27 3.26
C GLY A 86 -3.51 -16.53 3.74
N GLU A 87 -2.66 -17.32 4.37
CA GLU A 87 -1.46 -16.85 5.03
C GLU A 87 -0.29 -17.68 4.51
N ARG A 88 0.89 -17.09 4.54
CA ARG A 88 2.15 -17.77 4.27
C ARG A 88 3.07 -17.54 5.44
N LEU A 89 3.93 -18.50 5.75
CA LEU A 89 4.97 -18.28 6.76
C LEU A 89 5.88 -17.14 6.29
N ALA A 90 6.07 -16.15 7.16
CA ALA A 90 7.18 -15.23 7.05
C ALA A 90 8.47 -16.05 7.16
N ILE A 91 9.34 -15.94 6.16
CA ILE A 91 10.67 -16.52 6.20
C ILE A 91 11.37 -15.98 7.45
N GLY A 92 11.92 -16.86 8.30
CA GLY A 92 12.77 -16.45 9.43
C GLY A 92 12.08 -16.20 10.77
N GLU A 93 10.77 -15.92 10.79
CA GLU A 93 10.07 -15.55 12.03
C GLU A 93 9.11 -16.64 12.52
N GLY A 94 8.82 -17.66 11.68
CA GLY A 94 7.84 -18.69 12.03
C GLY A 94 6.40 -18.17 12.21
N VAL A 95 6.15 -16.89 11.89
CA VAL A 95 4.82 -16.26 11.98
C VAL A 95 4.12 -16.31 10.63
N LEU A 96 2.80 -16.44 10.65
CA LEU A 96 1.97 -16.37 9.44
C LEU A 96 1.73 -14.89 9.06
N VAL A 97 1.87 -14.57 7.78
CA VAL A 97 1.58 -13.24 7.20
C VAL A 97 0.59 -13.36 6.05
N PRO A 98 -0.24 -12.34 5.77
CA PRO A 98 -1.20 -12.39 4.66
C PRO A 98 -0.54 -12.69 3.30
N ASP A 99 -1.06 -13.69 2.57
CA ASP A 99 -0.58 -14.06 1.23
C ASP A 99 -1.27 -13.24 0.13
N ARG A 100 -0.73 -12.05 -0.13
CA ARG A 100 -1.24 -11.11 -1.14
C ARG A 100 -1.27 -11.64 -2.59
N SER A 101 -0.72 -12.83 -2.89
CA SER A 101 -0.85 -13.45 -4.21
C SER A 101 -2.24 -14.04 -4.45
N ARG A 102 -2.95 -14.41 -3.38
CA ARG A 102 -4.29 -14.97 -3.42
C ARG A 102 -5.27 -13.91 -2.94
N ARG A 103 -6.09 -13.39 -3.84
CA ARG A 103 -7.07 -12.36 -3.50
C ARG A 103 -8.44 -12.75 -4.03
N ARG A 104 -9.46 -12.42 -3.26
CA ARG A 104 -10.85 -12.58 -3.66
C ARG A 104 -11.58 -11.26 -3.50
N VAL A 105 -12.29 -10.88 -4.55
CA VAL A 105 -13.27 -9.82 -4.49
C VAL A 105 -14.52 -10.38 -3.82
N GLN A 106 -14.97 -9.75 -2.75
CA GLN A 106 -16.18 -10.17 -2.04
C GLN A 106 -16.94 -8.96 -1.51
N ARG A 107 -18.26 -9.14 -1.36
CA ARG A 107 -19.09 -8.18 -0.63
C ARG A 107 -18.81 -8.31 0.85
N LEU A 108 -18.82 -7.16 1.53
CA LEU A 108 -18.62 -7.04 2.96
C LEU A 108 -19.81 -6.27 3.55
N ASP A 109 -20.18 -6.60 4.77
CA ASP A 109 -21.19 -5.84 5.52
C ASP A 109 -20.57 -4.70 6.34
N GLY A 110 -19.23 -4.63 6.39
CA GLY A 110 -18.46 -3.60 7.09
C GLY A 110 -16.96 -3.88 7.12
N TRP A 111 -16.24 -2.93 7.71
CA TRP A 111 -14.80 -2.97 7.96
C TRP A 111 -14.52 -2.53 9.40
N ASP A 112 -13.64 -3.26 10.08
CA ASP A 112 -13.37 -3.13 11.52
C ASP A 112 -11.88 -3.06 11.88
N GLY A 113 -11.00 -2.87 10.89
CA GLY A 113 -9.54 -2.85 11.10
C GLY A 113 -8.87 -4.22 11.21
N THR A 114 -9.62 -5.31 11.47
CA THR A 114 -9.01 -6.63 11.71
C THR A 114 -8.72 -7.40 10.42
N ARG A 115 -9.31 -6.97 9.30
CA ARG A 115 -9.29 -7.69 8.02
C ARG A 115 -8.05 -7.40 7.15
N GLY A 116 -7.12 -6.56 7.61
CA GLY A 116 -5.79 -6.29 7.04
C GLY A 116 -5.75 -5.80 5.57
N GLY A 117 -5.21 -4.61 5.31
CA GLY A 117 -4.67 -4.15 4.02
C GLY A 117 -5.52 -4.44 2.79
N VAL A 118 -6.83 -4.17 2.89
CA VAL A 118 -7.82 -4.40 1.83
C VAL A 118 -8.06 -3.12 1.03
N ASP A 119 -7.90 -3.19 -0.30
CA ASP A 119 -8.49 -2.15 -1.16
C ASP A 119 -10.01 -2.34 -1.10
N LEU A 120 -10.71 -1.29 -0.69
CA LEU A 120 -12.17 -1.29 -0.55
C LEU A 120 -12.79 -0.35 -1.57
N THR A 121 -13.98 -0.71 -2.03
CA THR A 121 -14.87 0.20 -2.75
C THR A 121 -16.21 0.21 -2.02
N ALA A 122 -16.53 1.36 -1.41
CA ALA A 122 -17.82 1.62 -0.82
C ALA A 122 -18.77 2.23 -1.87
N VAL A 123 -20.04 1.88 -1.82
CA VAL A 123 -21.11 2.60 -2.52
C VAL A 123 -21.72 3.56 -1.51
N LEU A 124 -21.57 4.86 -1.73
CA LEU A 124 -22.07 5.90 -0.85
C LEU A 124 -23.33 6.53 -1.45
N GLU A 125 -24.42 6.54 -0.69
CA GLU A 125 -25.62 7.29 -1.03
C GLU A 125 -25.53 8.70 -0.44
N VAL A 126 -25.59 9.69 -1.30
CA VAL A 126 -25.50 11.11 -0.95
C VAL A 126 -26.76 11.85 -1.41
N ASP A 127 -27.04 12.99 -0.78
CA ASP A 127 -28.12 13.88 -1.23
C ASP A 127 -27.76 14.50 -2.59
N ASP A 128 -28.68 14.58 -3.54
CA ASP A 128 -28.42 15.18 -4.87
C ASP A 128 -28.02 16.65 -4.83
N ARG A 129 -28.30 17.36 -3.73
CA ARG A 129 -27.86 18.73 -3.52
C ARG A 129 -26.46 18.82 -2.92
N THR A 130 -25.85 17.70 -2.60
CA THR A 130 -24.49 17.64 -2.04
C THR A 130 -23.50 18.15 -3.08
N ASP A 131 -22.74 19.18 -2.73
CA ASP A 131 -21.69 19.73 -3.57
C ASP A 131 -20.47 18.79 -3.59
N LEU A 132 -20.42 17.91 -4.58
CA LEU A 132 -19.32 16.95 -4.75
C LEU A 132 -18.07 17.63 -5.33
N PRO A 133 -16.86 17.16 -5.00
CA PRO A 133 -15.65 17.70 -5.60
C PRO A 133 -15.66 17.44 -7.12
N GLY A 134 -15.25 18.45 -7.90
CA GLY A 134 -15.10 18.31 -9.35
C GLY A 134 -13.86 17.50 -9.71
N TYR A 135 -13.92 16.76 -10.82
CA TYR A 135 -12.72 16.15 -11.39
C TYR A 135 -11.86 17.22 -12.04
N GLU A 136 -10.69 17.46 -11.47
CA GLU A 136 -9.60 18.11 -12.17
C GLU A 136 -8.69 17.05 -12.75
N ALA A 137 -8.58 17.06 -14.08
CA ALA A 137 -7.54 16.27 -14.74
C ALA A 137 -6.21 16.64 -14.07
N PRO A 138 -5.41 15.65 -13.63
CA PRO A 138 -4.07 15.95 -13.18
C PRO A 138 -3.41 16.80 -14.26
N ARG A 139 -2.80 17.94 -13.90
CA ARG A 139 -1.74 18.48 -14.75
C ARG A 139 -0.83 17.30 -15.01
N GLU A 140 -0.52 17.01 -16.28
CA GLU A 140 0.27 15.87 -16.72
C GLU A 140 1.64 15.85 -16.01
N ALA A 141 1.67 15.40 -14.77
CA ALA A 141 2.62 14.42 -14.34
C ALA A 141 1.92 13.12 -14.71
N VAL A 142 2.32 12.56 -15.85
CA VAL A 142 2.04 11.17 -16.19
C VAL A 142 2.44 10.35 -14.95
N ARG A 143 1.50 10.07 -14.05
CA ARG A 143 1.64 8.99 -13.07
C ARG A 143 1.40 7.72 -13.87
N GLU A 144 2.34 7.41 -14.76
CA GLU A 144 2.61 6.04 -15.14
C GLU A 144 2.67 5.29 -13.80
N SER A 145 1.73 4.38 -13.60
CA SER A 145 1.88 3.41 -12.51
C SER A 145 3.26 2.82 -12.74
N PRO A 146 4.22 3.00 -11.80
CA PRO A 146 5.57 2.55 -12.01
C PRO A 146 5.49 1.08 -12.42
N PRO A 147 6.20 0.65 -13.47
CA PRO A 147 6.11 -0.73 -13.92
C PRO A 147 6.30 -1.68 -12.72
N PRO A 148 5.62 -2.83 -12.68
CA PRO A 148 5.83 -3.75 -11.57
C PRO A 148 7.32 -4.12 -11.49
N PRO A 149 7.88 -4.29 -10.28
CA PRO A 149 9.25 -4.79 -10.12
C PRO A 149 9.43 -6.12 -10.88
N PRO A 150 10.62 -6.39 -11.43
CA PRO A 150 10.88 -7.63 -12.16
C PRO A 150 10.65 -8.86 -11.28
N ALA A 151 9.83 -9.80 -11.76
CA ALA A 151 9.39 -10.95 -10.97
C ALA A 151 10.55 -11.92 -10.69
N GLU A 152 11.46 -12.05 -11.64
CA GLU A 152 12.68 -12.85 -11.57
C GLU A 152 13.64 -12.35 -10.48
N VAL A 153 13.77 -11.03 -10.31
CA VAL A 153 14.58 -10.43 -9.25
C VAL A 153 13.98 -10.73 -7.88
N ILE A 154 12.66 -10.60 -7.76
CA ILE A 154 11.94 -10.94 -6.53
C ILE A 154 12.11 -12.42 -6.19
N ALA A 155 11.95 -13.31 -7.18
CA ALA A 155 12.11 -14.75 -7.00
C ALA A 155 13.54 -15.11 -6.56
N ALA A 156 14.56 -14.54 -7.18
CA ALA A 156 15.95 -14.81 -6.82
C ALA A 156 16.28 -14.35 -5.39
N LEU A 157 15.83 -13.14 -5.00
CA LEU A 157 15.98 -12.64 -3.62
C LEU A 157 15.19 -13.49 -2.62
N HIS A 158 14.02 -13.99 -2.99
CA HIS A 158 13.24 -14.90 -2.15
C HIS A 158 13.99 -16.20 -1.87
N GLU A 159 14.48 -16.86 -2.92
CA GLU A 159 15.26 -18.08 -2.79
C GLU A 159 16.50 -17.87 -1.92
N ARG A 160 17.14 -16.70 -2.04
CA ARG A 160 18.27 -16.35 -1.18
C ARG A 160 17.88 -16.25 0.29
N LEU A 161 16.76 -15.59 0.61
CA LEU A 161 16.25 -15.52 1.97
C LEU A 161 15.95 -16.91 2.54
N VAL A 162 15.39 -17.81 1.72
CA VAL A 162 15.13 -19.21 2.12
C VAL A 162 16.44 -19.93 2.44
N ARG A 163 17.48 -19.79 1.59
CA ARG A 163 18.81 -20.37 1.84
C ARG A 163 19.44 -19.82 3.12
N LEU A 164 19.47 -18.49 3.28
CA LEU A 164 20.02 -17.85 4.49
C LEU A 164 19.30 -18.29 5.76
N HIS A 165 17.97 -18.44 5.71
CA HIS A 165 17.22 -18.96 6.83
C HIS A 165 17.59 -20.41 7.14
N HIS A 166 17.73 -21.26 6.13
CA HIS A 166 18.14 -22.65 6.30
C HIS A 166 19.54 -22.76 6.90
N ASP A 167 20.50 -21.99 6.39
CA ASP A 167 21.92 -22.10 6.74
C ASP A 167 22.25 -21.45 8.09
N HIS A 168 21.55 -20.37 8.47
CA HIS A 168 21.87 -19.57 9.66
C HIS A 168 20.79 -19.59 10.75
N GLY A 169 19.60 -20.08 10.44
CA GLY A 169 18.52 -20.34 11.39
C GLY A 169 18.33 -19.23 12.43
N PRO A 170 18.40 -19.53 13.74
CA PRO A 170 18.12 -18.56 14.80
C PRO A 170 19.17 -17.45 14.92
N ARG A 171 20.36 -17.58 14.32
CA ARG A 171 21.42 -16.55 14.41
C ARG A 171 21.13 -15.31 13.56
N LEU A 172 20.16 -15.42 12.66
CA LEU A 172 19.80 -14.38 11.70
C LEU A 172 18.29 -14.26 11.65
N ARG A 173 17.74 -13.23 12.30
CA ARG A 173 16.31 -12.95 12.22
C ARG A 173 16.01 -12.34 10.86
N ILE A 174 15.20 -13.02 10.07
CA ILE A 174 14.80 -12.57 8.73
C ILE A 174 13.32 -12.21 8.79
N ARG A 175 12.94 -11.08 8.18
CA ARG A 175 11.56 -10.70 7.92
C ARG A 175 11.39 -10.44 6.44
N SER A 176 10.42 -11.09 5.79
CA SER A 176 10.20 -10.97 4.34
C SER A 176 8.74 -10.65 4.01
N LEU A 177 8.52 -9.62 3.20
CA LEU A 177 7.22 -9.21 2.71
C LEU A 177 7.16 -9.32 1.18
N ASP A 178 5.94 -9.49 0.66
CA ASP A 178 5.64 -9.55 -0.78
C ASP A 178 6.60 -10.49 -1.55
N GLY A 179 6.82 -11.69 -1.03
CA GLY A 179 7.65 -12.71 -1.67
C GLY A 179 9.14 -12.33 -1.79
N GLY A 180 9.69 -11.52 -0.88
CA GLY A 180 11.10 -11.10 -0.94
C GLY A 180 11.31 -9.75 -1.63
N ARG A 181 10.25 -9.15 -2.18
CA ARG A 181 10.30 -7.77 -2.70
C ARG A 181 10.76 -6.78 -1.63
N LYS A 182 10.40 -7.00 -0.37
CA LYS A 182 10.95 -6.27 0.77
C LYS A 182 11.45 -7.26 1.81
N ALA A 183 12.63 -7.02 2.36
CA ALA A 183 13.13 -7.85 3.44
C ALA A 183 13.92 -7.04 4.47
N SER A 184 14.04 -7.59 5.66
CA SER A 184 14.91 -7.15 6.73
C SER A 184 15.65 -8.35 7.28
N LEU A 185 16.96 -8.23 7.46
CA LEU A 185 17.81 -9.21 8.10
C LEU A 185 18.47 -8.52 9.29
N LEU A 186 18.24 -9.09 10.47
CA LEU A 186 18.71 -8.61 11.75
C LEU A 186 19.61 -9.69 12.33
N PRO A 187 20.93 -9.59 12.15
CA PRO A 187 21.87 -10.51 12.78
C PRO A 187 21.84 -10.31 14.30
N GLU A 188 21.93 -11.38 15.07
CA GLU A 188 21.91 -11.28 16.55
C GLU A 188 23.28 -10.94 17.15
N ALA A 189 24.35 -11.01 16.37
CA ALA A 189 25.71 -10.72 16.83
C ALA A 189 25.87 -9.25 17.24
N GLU A 190 26.55 -9.01 18.37
CA GLU A 190 26.83 -7.68 18.88
C GLU A 190 27.65 -6.86 17.87
N GLY A 191 27.18 -5.64 17.55
CA GLY A 191 27.80 -4.77 16.54
C GLY A 191 27.42 -5.06 15.09
N ALA A 192 26.65 -6.12 14.82
CA ALA A 192 26.17 -6.42 13.47
C ALA A 192 25.11 -5.40 13.02
N ARG A 193 25.20 -4.98 11.76
CA ARG A 193 24.29 -3.99 11.17
C ARG A 193 23.12 -4.69 10.48
N PRO A 194 21.89 -4.20 10.67
CA PRO A 194 20.75 -4.75 9.97
C PRO A 194 20.84 -4.41 8.48
N VAL A 195 20.35 -5.33 7.65
CA VAL A 195 20.18 -5.12 6.22
C VAL A 195 18.71 -5.09 5.87
N HIS A 196 18.30 -4.06 5.15
CA HIS A 196 16.94 -3.92 4.64
C HIS A 196 16.98 -3.74 3.14
N TRP A 197 15.99 -4.25 2.42
CA TRP A 197 15.85 -3.88 1.02
C TRP A 197 14.40 -3.75 0.56
N SER A 198 14.25 -3.08 -0.58
CA SER A 198 13.01 -3.00 -1.35
C SER A 198 13.28 -2.99 -2.85
N VAL A 199 12.58 -3.84 -3.61
CA VAL A 199 12.63 -3.90 -5.08
C VAL A 199 11.58 -2.96 -5.67
N GLY A 200 12.05 -2.02 -6.49
CA GLY A 200 11.26 -1.18 -7.39
C GLY A 200 11.33 -1.64 -8.85
N PRO A 201 10.71 -0.89 -9.77
CA PRO A 201 10.63 -1.25 -11.19
C PRO A 201 11.99 -1.39 -11.87
N THR A 202 12.93 -0.51 -11.52
CA THR A 202 14.24 -0.38 -12.15
C THR A 202 15.39 -0.44 -11.16
N SER A 203 15.10 -0.38 -9.86
CA SER A 203 16.13 -0.36 -8.83
C SER A 203 15.77 -1.16 -7.59
N LEU A 204 16.79 -1.70 -6.96
CA LEU A 204 16.78 -2.38 -5.68
C LEU A 204 17.45 -1.46 -4.65
N SER A 205 16.66 -0.91 -3.73
CA SER A 205 17.19 -0.08 -2.64
C SER A 205 17.60 -0.97 -1.49
N VAL A 206 18.87 -0.94 -1.10
CA VAL A 206 19.44 -1.72 0.00
C VAL A 206 19.97 -0.78 1.06
N ASN A 207 19.58 -0.97 2.31
CA ASN A 207 20.11 -0.24 3.46
C ASN A 207 20.93 -1.19 4.32
N LEU A 208 22.14 -0.78 4.69
CA LEU A 208 23.04 -1.49 5.61
C LEU A 208 23.40 -0.52 6.75
N GLY A 209 22.68 -0.64 7.87
CA GLY A 209 22.70 0.40 8.91
C GLY A 209 22.25 1.76 8.34
N ASP A 210 23.13 2.75 8.43
CA ASP A 210 22.91 4.13 7.97
C ASP A 210 23.21 4.36 6.47
N ARG A 211 23.77 3.37 5.78
CA ARG A 211 24.16 3.50 4.37
C ARG A 211 23.08 2.94 3.45
N ARG A 212 22.71 3.72 2.43
CA ARG A 212 21.79 3.32 1.38
C ARG A 212 22.51 3.12 0.05
N PHE A 213 22.22 2.01 -0.60
CA PHE A 213 22.67 1.66 -1.93
C PHE A 213 21.45 1.55 -2.85
N LEU A 214 21.59 2.05 -4.08
CA LEU A 214 20.61 1.86 -5.14
C LEU A 214 21.26 0.99 -6.21
N LEU A 215 20.85 -0.26 -6.27
CA LEU A 215 21.32 -1.25 -7.22
C LEU A 215 20.34 -1.35 -8.39
N PRO A 216 20.77 -1.81 -9.57
CA PRO A 216 19.83 -2.13 -10.64
C PRO A 216 18.86 -3.24 -10.21
N ALA A 217 17.62 -3.21 -10.68
CA ALA A 217 16.67 -4.30 -10.47
C ALA A 217 16.87 -5.38 -11.54
N ASP A 218 18.03 -6.03 -11.53
CA ASP A 218 18.40 -7.12 -12.44
C ASP A 218 19.29 -8.15 -11.72
N ALA A 219 19.86 -9.09 -12.47
CA ALA A 219 20.73 -10.12 -11.94
C ALA A 219 22.00 -9.57 -11.26
N ASP A 220 22.55 -8.46 -11.76
CA ASP A 220 23.75 -7.85 -11.19
C ASP A 220 23.45 -7.21 -9.82
N GLY A 221 22.28 -6.57 -9.71
CA GLY A 221 21.80 -6.06 -8.43
C GLY A 221 21.54 -7.15 -7.40
N VAL A 222 20.99 -8.29 -7.82
CA VAL A 222 20.83 -9.48 -6.95
C VAL A 222 22.19 -10.00 -6.49
N ALA A 223 23.16 -10.14 -7.40
CA ALA A 223 24.51 -10.59 -7.06
C ALA A 223 25.22 -9.65 -6.08
N GLU A 224 24.99 -8.35 -6.16
CA GLU A 224 25.52 -7.39 -5.19
C GLU A 224 24.82 -7.50 -3.82
N VAL A 225 23.51 -7.75 -3.79
CA VAL A 225 22.86 -8.10 -2.52
C VAL A 225 23.47 -9.35 -1.91
N ASP A 226 23.73 -10.39 -2.71
CA ASP A 226 24.35 -11.61 -2.22
C ASP A 226 25.72 -11.34 -1.57
N ARG A 227 26.56 -10.52 -2.21
CA ARG A 227 27.85 -10.11 -1.64
C ARG A 227 27.70 -9.35 -0.32
N ILE A 228 26.73 -8.43 -0.24
CA ILE A 228 26.44 -7.70 1.01
C ILE A 228 26.02 -8.69 2.11
N LEU A 229 25.10 -9.60 1.81
CA LEU A 229 24.57 -10.54 2.81
C LEU A 229 25.63 -11.54 3.30
N GLU A 230 26.50 -12.03 2.41
CA GLU A 230 27.63 -12.89 2.81
C GLU A 230 28.61 -12.17 3.73
N ALA A 231 28.87 -10.89 3.49
CA ALA A 231 29.71 -10.09 4.37
C ALA A 231 29.05 -9.86 5.75
N VAL A 232 27.72 -9.62 5.79
CA VAL A 232 26.96 -9.52 7.05
C VAL A 232 27.06 -10.82 7.85
N VAL A 233 26.80 -11.96 7.19
CA VAL A 233 26.79 -13.28 7.82
C VAL A 233 28.17 -13.65 8.37
N ARG A 234 29.25 -13.31 7.66
CA ARG A 234 30.63 -13.56 8.13
C ARG A 234 31.06 -12.65 9.27
N GLY A 235 30.31 -11.59 9.56
CA GLY A 235 30.71 -10.55 10.51
C GLY A 235 31.81 -9.63 9.95
N ASP A 236 32.08 -9.69 8.65
CA ASP A 236 33.16 -8.95 7.99
C ASP A 236 32.85 -7.45 7.84
N ILE A 237 31.62 -7.04 8.13
CA ILE A 237 31.21 -5.63 8.11
C ILE A 237 31.45 -5.03 9.50
N ALA A 238 32.72 -4.97 9.90
CA ALA A 238 33.18 -3.97 10.86
C ALA A 238 33.20 -2.59 10.16
N GLN A 239 33.05 -1.51 10.94
CA GLN A 239 32.90 -0.13 10.46
C GLN A 239 33.77 0.17 9.22
N GLY A 240 33.12 0.38 8.06
CA GLY A 240 33.75 0.92 6.84
C GLY A 240 34.15 -0.06 5.72
N GLY A 241 33.99 -1.38 5.88
CA GLY A 241 34.59 -2.37 4.96
C GLY A 241 33.96 -2.55 3.56
N LEU A 242 32.67 -2.22 3.38
CA LEU A 242 32.01 -2.37 2.07
C LEU A 242 31.96 -1.04 1.31
N THR A 243 32.77 -0.93 0.26
CA THR A 243 32.58 0.06 -0.80
C THR A 243 32.14 -0.70 -2.06
N PRO A 244 30.82 -0.90 -2.28
CA PRO A 244 30.35 -1.42 -3.56
C PRO A 244 30.69 -0.41 -4.67
N PRO A 245 30.96 -0.86 -5.91
CA PRO A 245 31.26 0.05 -7.00
C PRO A 245 30.04 0.93 -7.28
N LEU A 246 30.20 2.21 -6.94
CA LEU A 246 29.45 3.41 -7.34
C LEU A 246 28.12 3.17 -8.09
N ALA A 247 27.01 3.25 -7.37
CA ALA A 247 25.78 3.85 -7.90
C ALA A 247 25.61 5.23 -7.25
N ARG A 248 25.50 6.26 -8.09
CA ARG A 248 25.56 7.69 -7.73
C ARG A 248 24.54 8.03 -6.63
N SER A 249 25.04 8.40 -5.46
CA SER A 249 24.27 9.07 -4.40
C SER A 249 23.98 10.50 -4.84
N ASN A 250 22.74 10.79 -5.23
CA ASN A 250 22.21 12.16 -5.36
C ASN A 250 20.80 12.26 -4.78
N VAL A 251 20.58 11.74 -3.58
CA VAL A 251 19.36 12.04 -2.82
C VAL A 251 19.76 12.46 -1.41
N PRO A 252 19.40 13.67 -0.94
CA PRO A 252 19.64 14.07 0.43
C PRO A 252 18.97 13.07 1.39
N SER A 253 19.66 12.77 2.48
CA SER A 253 19.11 12.01 3.61
C SER A 253 17.82 12.68 4.09
N SER A 254 16.68 12.05 3.83
CA SER A 254 15.44 12.39 4.52
C SER A 254 15.59 11.96 5.98
N PRO A 255 15.37 12.87 6.95
CA PRO A 255 15.33 12.50 8.35
C PRO A 255 14.01 11.79 8.60
N TRP A 256 14.07 10.47 8.79
CA TRP A 256 13.08 9.72 9.55
C TRP A 256 13.79 9.24 10.81
#